data_AF-A0A3D2ILG9-F1
#
_entry.id   AF-A0A3D2ILG9-F1
#
_cell.length_a   1.000
_cell.length_b   1.000
_cell.length_c   1.000
_cell.angle_alpha   90.00
_cell.angle_beta   90.00
_cell.angle_gamma   90.00
#
_symmetry.space_group_name_H-M   'P 1'
#
loop_
_entity.id
_entity.type
_entity.pdbx_description
1 polymer ?
#
loop_
_entity_poly.entity_id
_entity_poly.type
_entity_poly.pdbx_seq_one_letter_code
_entity_poly.pdbx_strand_id
1 'polypeptide(L)' 'IFPFQESADVMFNSALVYELAVLKTYAQPLLHAVPKDCPEWVEAKRLLKFLDYFLPIPADEIPKNSLVREFIGGGCFDI' A
#
# COMPACT_ATOMS: atom_id res chain seq x y z
N ILE A 1 -0.18 15.80 -1.55
CA ILE A 1 -1.53 15.89 -0.93
C ILE A 1 -1.45 16.47 0.48
N PHE A 2 -0.67 15.89 1.39
CA PHE A 2 -0.51 16.37 2.79
C PHE A 2 -0.21 17.87 3.03
N PRO A 3 0.67 18.57 2.29
CA PRO A 3 1.04 19.96 2.64
C PRO A 3 -0.09 20.98 2.44
N PHE A 4 -1.16 20.63 1.73
CA PHE A 4 -2.30 21.53 1.45
C PHE A 4 -3.59 21.07 2.13
N GLN A 5 -3.50 20.05 2.99
CA GLN A 5 -4.65 19.41 3.64
C GLN A 5 -5.34 20.34 4.64
N GLU A 6 -4.57 21.20 5.34
CA GLU A 6 -5.10 22.16 6.32
C GLU A 6 -5.82 23.35 5.68
N SER A 7 -5.52 23.65 4.41
CA SER A 7 -6.13 24.73 3.64
C SER A 7 -7.30 24.28 2.76
N ALA A 8 -7.69 23.00 2.84
CA ALA A 8 -8.75 22.44 2.00
C ALA A 8 -10.13 22.66 2.63
N ASP A 9 -11.11 23.08 1.81
CA ASP A 9 -12.50 23.24 2.26
C ASP A 9 -13.13 21.92 2.71
N VAL A 10 -12.71 20.80 2.12
CA VAL A 10 -13.18 19.44 2.46
C VAL A 10 -12.02 18.44 2.36
N MET A 11 -11.95 17.54 3.34
CA MET A 11 -11.03 16.42 3.37
C MET A 11 -11.80 15.10 3.43
N PHE A 12 -11.47 14.16 2.54
CA PHE A 12 -12.05 12.82 2.53
C PHE A 12 -10.96 11.76 2.72
N ASN A 13 -11.16 10.87 3.70
CA ASN A 13 -10.29 9.73 3.91
C ASN A 13 -10.94 8.47 3.35
N SER A 14 -10.43 8.01 2.20
CA SER A 14 -10.85 6.77 1.56
C SER A 14 -10.12 5.53 2.09
N ALA A 15 -9.22 5.67 3.06
CA ALA A 15 -8.39 4.57 3.54
C ALA A 15 -9.24 3.52 4.27
N LEU A 16 -9.01 2.26 3.90
CA LEU A 16 -9.67 1.11 4.49
C LEU A 16 -8.65 0.23 5.22
N VAL A 17 -9.03 -0.29 6.38
CA VAL A 17 -8.11 -1.01 7.29
C VAL A 17 -7.47 -2.25 6.63
N TYR A 18 -8.16 -2.87 5.67
CA TYR A 18 -7.66 -4.05 4.97
C TYR A 18 -6.61 -3.74 3.90
N GLU A 19 -6.44 -2.49 3.47
CA GLU A 19 -5.61 -2.16 2.30
C GLU A 19 -4.14 -2.52 2.51
N LEU A 20 -3.59 -2.23 3.69
CA LEU A 20 -2.21 -2.58 4.04
C LEU A 20 -2.01 -4.10 4.14
N ALA A 21 -3.02 -4.83 4.62
CA ALA A 21 -2.99 -6.29 4.71
C ALA A 21 -2.95 -6.96 3.33
N VAL A 22 -3.66 -6.40 2.35
CA VAL A 22 -3.62 -6.88 0.96
C VAL A 22 -2.30 -6.50 0.31
N LEU A 23 -1.90 -5.22 0.39
CA LEU A 23 -0.67 -4.71 -0.21
C LEU A 23 0.58 -5.42 0.30
N LYS A 24 0.60 -5.87 1.56
CA LYS A 24 1.70 -6.64 2.15
C LYS A 24 2.13 -7.80 1.25
N THR A 25 1.18 -8.54 0.68
CA THR A 25 1.47 -9.73 -0.14
C THR A 25 2.26 -9.39 -1.42
N TYR A 26 2.09 -8.19 -1.95
CA TYR A 26 2.78 -7.70 -3.15
C TYR A 26 4.05 -6.91 -2.81
N ALA A 27 4.01 -6.08 -1.76
CA ALA A 27 5.10 -5.21 -1.38
C ALA A 27 6.27 -5.97 -0.73
N GLN A 28 5.99 -6.99 0.07
CA GLN A 28 7.00 -7.69 0.86
C GLN A 28 8.08 -8.37 -0.01
N PRO A 29 7.75 -9.10 -1.09
CA PRO A 29 8.75 -9.65 -2.02
C PRO A 29 9.62 -8.56 -2.66
N LEU A 30 9.03 -7.43 -3.05
CA LEU A 30 9.74 -6.30 -3.68
C LEU A 30 10.71 -5.64 -2.70
N LEU A 31 10.29 -5.42 -1.45
CA LEU A 31 11.13 -4.85 -0.42
C LEU A 31 12.29 -5.79 -0.02
N HIS A 32 12.06 -7.11 -0.04
CA HIS A 32 13.14 -8.09 0.17
C HIS A 32 14.14 -8.14 -0.97
N ALA A 33 13.74 -7.76 -2.18
CA ALA A 33 14.62 -7.71 -3.35
C ALA A 33 15.56 -6.47 -3.37
N VAL A 34 15.38 -5.52 -2.45
CA VAL A 34 16.22 -4.31 -2.36
C VAL A 34 17.66 -4.70 -1.96
N PRO A 35 18.69 -4.34 -2.77
CA PRO A 35 20.08 -4.63 -2.47
C PRO A 35 20.55 -4.02 -1.15
N LYS A 36 21.47 -4.68 -0.44
CA LYS A 36 21.95 -4.24 0.88
C LYS A 36 22.93 -3.07 0.82
N ASP A 37 23.53 -2.86 -0.34
CA ASP A 37 24.56 -1.87 -0.63
C ASP A 37 23.99 -0.54 -1.15
N CYS A 38 22.67 -0.46 -1.36
CA CYS A 38 22.03 0.78 -1.76
C CYS A 38 21.59 1.62 -0.53
N PRO A 39 21.53 2.96 -0.66
CA PRO A 39 21.15 3.83 0.46
C PRO A 39 19.71 3.60 0.94
N GLU A 40 18.83 3.09 0.09
CA GLU A 40 17.41 2.83 0.41
C GLU A 40 17.19 1.55 1.22
N TRP A 41 18.21 0.71 1.41
CA TRP A 41 18.04 -0.56 2.12
C TRP A 41 17.50 -0.40 3.54
N VAL A 42 17.93 0.65 4.24
CA VAL A 42 17.46 0.97 5.60
C VAL A 42 15.96 1.27 5.59
N GLU A 43 15.49 2.02 4.61
CA GLU A 43 14.07 2.32 4.43
C GLU A 43 13.28 1.06 4.06
N ALA A 44 13.81 0.21 3.17
CA ALA A 44 13.18 -1.06 2.84
C ALA A 44 12.98 -1.93 4.09
N LYS A 45 13.98 -2.01 4.97
CA LYS A 45 13.88 -2.71 6.25
C LYS A 45 12.85 -2.10 7.20
N ARG A 46 12.77 -0.77 7.25
CA ARG A 46 11.77 -0.06 8.07
C ARG A 46 10.36 -0.37 7.61
N LEU A 47 10.13 -0.38 6.28
CA LEU A 47 8.84 -0.71 5.68
C LEU A 47 8.48 -2.19 5.90
N LEU A 48 9.42 -3.11 5.74
CA LEU A 48 9.19 -4.54 6.06
C LEU A 48 8.72 -4.72 7.51
N LYS A 49 9.41 -4.10 8.48
CA LYS A 49 9.02 -4.16 9.89
C LYS A 49 7.65 -3.52 10.14
N PHE A 50 7.30 -2.47 9.41
CA PHE A 50 5.96 -1.87 9.48
C PHE A 50 4.88 -2.83 8.95
N LEU A 51 5.14 -3.52 7.85
CA LEU A 51 4.21 -4.49 7.27
C LEU A 51 4.06 -5.75 8.13
N ASP A 52 5.04 -6.08 8.97
CA ASP A 52 4.99 -7.25 9.87
C ASP A 52 3.82 -7.21 10.86
N TYR A 53 3.29 -6.02 11.20
CA TYR A 53 2.13 -5.88 12.08
C TYR A 53 0.79 -6.29 11.45
N PHE A 54 0.75 -6.54 10.13
CA PHE A 54 -0.47 -6.88 9.40
C PHE A 54 -0.49 -8.36 9.01
N LEU A 55 -1.65 -9.00 9.17
CA LEU A 55 -1.88 -10.33 8.60
C LEU A 55 -2.22 -10.20 7.10
N PRO A 56 -1.63 -11.03 6.23
CA PRO A 56 -1.89 -10.95 4.80
C PRO A 56 -3.34 -11.35 4.49
N ILE A 57 -3.97 -10.62 3.56
CA ILE A 57 -5.32 -10.92 3.06
C ILE A 57 -5.24 -11.16 1.55
N PRO A 58 -5.86 -12.22 1.01
CA PRO A 58 -5.90 -12.47 -0.44
C PRO A 58 -6.69 -11.39 -1.17
N ALA A 59 -6.30 -11.09 -2.41
CA ALA A 59 -6.93 -10.05 -3.22
C ALA A 59 -8.31 -10.42 -3.80
N ASP A 60 -8.76 -11.67 -3.65
CA ASP A 60 -9.95 -12.20 -4.31
C ASP A 60 -11.24 -11.48 -3.89
N GLU A 61 -11.37 -11.20 -2.60
CA GLU A 61 -12.58 -10.59 -2.00
C GLU A 61 -12.57 -9.04 -2.05
N ILE A 62 -11.54 -8.44 -2.67
CA ILE A 62 -11.43 -6.98 -2.70
C ILE A 62 -12.40 -6.39 -3.74
N PRO A 63 -13.26 -5.43 -3.38
CA PRO A 63 -14.18 -4.82 -4.32
C PRO A 63 -13.46 -4.27 -5.56
N LYS A 64 -14.02 -4.47 -6.75
CA LYS A 64 -13.40 -4.02 -8.02
C LYS A 64 -13.27 -2.50 -8.13
N ASN A 65 -14.08 -1.76 -7.39
CA ASN A 65 -14.06 -0.30 -7.32
C ASN A 65 -13.17 0.23 -6.18
N SER A 66 -12.47 -0.64 -5.43
CA SER A 66 -11.54 -0.21 -4.38
C SER A 66 -10.28 0.39 -4.99
N LEU A 67 -9.82 1.54 -4.48
CA LEU A 67 -8.62 2.21 -4.99
C LEU A 67 -7.36 1.35 -4.91
N VAL A 68 -7.25 0.44 -3.93
CA VAL A 68 -6.10 -0.48 -3.86
C VAL A 68 -5.97 -1.37 -5.11
N ARG A 69 -7.05 -1.56 -5.89
CA ARG A 69 -7.04 -2.26 -7.19
C ARG A 69 -6.16 -1.59 -8.24
N GLU A 70 -5.84 -0.30 -8.11
CA GLU A 70 -4.87 0.39 -8.97
C GLU A 70 -3.46 -0.20 -8.83
N PHE A 71 -3.14 -0.76 -7.66
CA PHE A 71 -1.82 -1.32 -7.38
C PHE A 71 -1.77 -2.84 -7.54
N ILE A 72 -2.84 -3.54 -7.18
CA ILE A 72 -2.89 -5.01 -7.17
C ILE A 72 -3.60 -5.61 -8.39
N GLY A 73 -4.17 -4.77 -9.25
CA GLY A 73 -4.93 -5.17 -10.44
C GLY A 73 -6.33 -5.73 -10.13
N GLY A 74 -7.08 -6.04 -11.19
CA GLY A 74 -8.46 -6.57 -11.10
C GLY A 74 -9.52 -5.51 -10.80
N GLY A 75 -9.20 -4.23 -11.02
CA GLY A 75 -10.11 -3.11 -10.86
C GLY A 75 -11.14 -3.01 -11.98
N CYS A 76 -12.15 -2.15 -11.80
CA CYS A 76 -13.16 -1.82 -12.81
C CYS A 76 -12.91 -0.49 -13.53
N PHE A 77 -11.81 0.19 -13.21
CA PHE A 77 -11.40 1.42 -13.88
C PHE A 77 -10.41 1.08 -14.99
N ASP A 78 -10.62 1.66 -16.17
CA ASP A 78 -9.64 1.62 -17.26
C ASP A 78 -8.57 2.68 -16.95
N ILE A 79 -7.38 2.23 -16.59
CA ILE A 79 -6.22 3.06 -16.21
C ILE A 79 -5.14 2.90 -17.27
#